data_AF-A0A1H3XA11-F1
#
_entry.id   AF-A0A1H3XA11-F1
#
_cell.length_a   1.000
_cell.length_b   1.000
_cell.length_c   1.000
_cell.angle_alpha   90.00
_cell.angle_beta   90.00
_cell.angle_gamma   90.00
#
_symmetry.space_group_name_H-M   'P 1'
#
loop_
_entity.id
_entity.type
_entity.pdbx_description
1 polymer ?
#
loop_
_entity_poly.entity_id
_entity_poly.type
_entity_poly.pdbx_seq_one_letter_code
_entity_poly.pdbx_strand_id
1 'polypeptide(L)'
;MSKMSELSMLLDSLIECGEKLTETAKGLKAFYTDTGEPEPKQPEIPKKAAAPKPEPEKKPALKKEDVRLLLSKKASEDEGRYKVQVKNLVRKYANGGSLTDIPPEKYEELLRELEVIGDA
;
A
#
# COMPACT_ATOMS: atom_id res chain seq x y z
N MET A 1 31.35 -16.98 -15.66
CA MET A 1 30.20 -17.88 -15.86
C MET A 1 29.38 -18.08 -14.59
N SER A 2 29.98 -18.36 -13.41
CA SER A 2 29.25 -18.68 -12.15
C SER A 2 28.18 -17.67 -11.73
N LYS A 3 28.49 -16.37 -11.74
CA LYS A 3 27.56 -15.32 -11.26
C LYS A 3 26.27 -15.19 -12.08
N MET A 4 26.31 -15.52 -13.38
CA MET A 4 25.08 -15.51 -14.19
C MET A 4 24.19 -16.71 -13.88
N SER A 5 24.79 -17.87 -13.60
CA SER A 5 24.04 -19.06 -13.18
C SER A 5 23.32 -18.85 -11.86
N GLU A 6 23.97 -18.19 -10.90
CA GLU A 6 23.36 -17.81 -9.61
C GLU A 6 22.21 -16.81 -9.78
N LEU A 7 22.37 -15.82 -10.67
CA LEU A 7 21.29 -14.89 -10.99
C LEU A 7 20.09 -15.57 -11.65
N SER A 8 20.31 -16.51 -12.57
CA SER A 8 19.23 -17.30 -13.17
C SER A 8 18.46 -18.10 -12.13
N MET A 9 19.16 -18.78 -11.21
CA MET A 9 18.51 -19.53 -10.13
C MET A 9 17.66 -18.64 -9.20
N LEU A 10 18.13 -17.42 -8.90
CA LEU A 10 17.37 -16.45 -8.12
C LEU A 10 16.13 -15.94 -8.87
N LEU A 11 16.23 -15.74 -10.19
CA LEU A 11 15.10 -15.35 -11.03
C LEU A 11 14.06 -16.46 -11.10
N ASP A 12 14.48 -17.71 -11.29
CA ASP A 12 13.57 -18.87 -11.31
C ASP A 12 12.85 -19.02 -9.97
N SER A 13 13.59 -18.88 -8.85
CA SER A 13 12.99 -18.89 -7.50
C SER A 13 11.99 -17.75 -7.28
N LEU A 14 12.26 -16.56 -7.83
CA LEU A 14 11.34 -15.42 -7.77
C LEU A 14 10.06 -15.67 -8.57
N ILE A 15 10.18 -16.29 -9.75
CA ILE A 15 9.05 -16.67 -10.59
C ILE A 15 8.16 -17.69 -9.86
N GLU A 16 8.73 -18.77 -9.33
CA GLU A 16 7.98 -19.77 -8.57
C GLU A 16 7.26 -19.18 -7.35
N CYS A 17 7.90 -18.22 -6.66
CA CYS A 17 7.28 -17.51 -5.55
C CYS A 17 6.04 -16.72 -6.02
N GLY A 18 6.15 -15.99 -7.14
CA GLY A 18 5.05 -15.26 -7.75
C GLY A 18 3.89 -16.16 -8.18
N GLU A 19 4.17 -17.33 -8.72
CA GLU A 19 3.17 -18.33 -9.10
C GLU A 19 2.41 -18.85 -7.88
N LYS A 20 3.12 -19.23 -6.81
CA LYS A 20 2.52 -19.67 -5.54
C LYS A 20 1.67 -18.58 -4.88
N LEU A 21 2.11 -17.32 -4.92
CA LEU A 21 1.32 -16.18 -4.45
C LEU A 21 0.03 -16.03 -5.26
N THR A 22 0.12 -16.19 -6.59
CA THR A 22 -1.04 -16.10 -7.47
C THR A 22 -2.04 -17.24 -7.21
N GLU A 23 -1.55 -18.46 -7.04
CA GLU A 23 -2.39 -19.62 -6.70
C GLU A 23 -3.09 -19.44 -5.35
N THR A 24 -2.36 -18.98 -4.33
CA THR A 24 -2.92 -18.69 -3.01
C THR A 24 -4.00 -17.61 -3.08
N ALA A 25 -3.78 -16.54 -3.86
CA ALA A 25 -4.75 -15.48 -4.07
C ALA A 25 -6.02 -15.98 -4.79
N LYS A 26 -5.88 -16.88 -5.76
CA LYS A 26 -7.03 -17.54 -6.42
C LYS A 26 -7.79 -18.43 -5.44
N GLY A 27 -7.10 -19.20 -4.61
CA GLY A 27 -7.70 -19.98 -3.54
C GLY A 27 -8.47 -19.09 -2.56
N LEU A 28 -7.86 -17.98 -2.13
CA LEU A 28 -8.51 -16.98 -1.27
C LEU A 28 -9.75 -16.38 -1.91
N LYS A 29 -9.69 -16.04 -3.20
CA LYS A 29 -10.86 -15.56 -3.95
C LYS A 29 -11.98 -16.60 -3.91
N ALA A 30 -11.67 -17.87 -4.16
CA ALA A 30 -12.65 -18.95 -4.14
C ALA A 30 -13.35 -19.08 -2.77
N PHE A 31 -12.64 -18.93 -1.66
CA PHE A 31 -13.23 -18.98 -0.31
C PHE A 31 -14.34 -17.96 -0.07
N TYR A 32 -14.29 -16.78 -0.70
CA TYR A 32 -15.29 -15.72 -0.52
C TYR A 32 -16.25 -15.58 -1.70
N THR A 33 -15.99 -16.23 -2.84
CA THR A 33 -16.90 -16.26 -4.00
C THR A 33 -17.77 -17.51 -4.08
N ASP A 34 -17.58 -18.50 -3.21
CA ASP A 34 -18.44 -19.70 -3.09
C ASP A 34 -19.83 -19.42 -2.47
N THR A 35 -20.31 -18.17 -2.57
CA THR A 35 -21.70 -17.77 -2.33
C THR A 35 -22.33 -17.39 -3.66
N GLY A 36 -22.57 -18.40 -4.50
CA GLY A 36 -23.63 -18.43 -5.51
C GLY A 36 -23.90 -17.16 -6.34
N GLU A 37 -22.88 -16.53 -6.90
CA GLU A 37 -23.08 -15.46 -7.90
C GLU A 37 -22.14 -15.67 -9.10
N PRO A 38 -22.65 -15.68 -10.35
CA PRO A 38 -21.85 -16.03 -11.51
C PRO A 38 -20.78 -14.97 -11.79
N GLU A 39 -19.55 -15.43 -12.02
CA GLU A 39 -18.40 -14.62 -12.41
C GLU A 39 -18.72 -13.62 -13.54
N PRO A 40 -18.35 -12.34 -13.41
CA PRO A 40 -18.09 -11.54 -14.59
C PRO A 40 -16.75 -12.02 -15.16
N LYS A 41 -16.86 -12.71 -16.30
CA LYS A 41 -15.76 -13.10 -17.20
C LYS A 41 -14.72 -11.98 -17.29
N GLN A 42 -13.47 -12.35 -17.05
CA GLN A 42 -12.30 -11.58 -17.45
C GLN A 42 -12.44 -11.15 -18.92
N PRO A 43 -12.31 -9.85 -19.25
CA PRO A 43 -11.93 -9.47 -20.59
C PRO A 43 -10.40 -9.51 -20.65
N GLU A 44 -9.91 -10.26 -21.63
CA GLU A 44 -8.60 -10.09 -22.24
C GLU A 44 -8.28 -8.61 -22.44
N ILE A 45 -7.01 -8.26 -22.41
CA ILE A 45 -6.53 -6.91 -22.65
C ILE A 45 -6.68 -6.61 -24.16
N PRO A 46 -7.36 -5.51 -24.56
CA PRO A 46 -6.93 -4.81 -25.76
C PRO A 46 -6.58 -3.36 -25.43
N LYS A 47 -5.50 -2.92 -26.05
CA LYS A 47 -4.96 -1.57 -26.04
C LYS A 47 -6.04 -0.48 -26.14
N LYS A 48 -5.92 0.49 -25.22
CA LYS A 48 -6.18 1.94 -25.36
C LYS A 48 -7.59 2.39 -25.77
N ALA A 49 -8.17 3.21 -24.87
CA ALA A 49 -9.09 4.33 -25.06
C ALA A 49 -10.49 4.20 -24.41
N ALA A 50 -10.90 5.33 -23.81
CA ALA A 50 -12.22 5.74 -23.32
C ALA A 50 -12.64 5.34 -21.88
N ALA A 51 -12.47 6.29 -20.97
CA ALA A 51 -13.34 6.51 -19.81
C ALA A 51 -14.80 6.80 -20.25
N PRO A 52 -15.84 6.67 -19.41
CA PRO A 52 -16.27 7.83 -18.62
C PRO A 52 -17.09 7.52 -17.33
N LYS A 53 -16.68 8.03 -16.17
CA LYS A 53 -17.33 9.17 -15.49
C LYS A 53 -16.56 9.51 -14.21
N PRO A 54 -16.10 10.76 -14.08
CA PRO A 54 -15.31 11.22 -12.95
C PRO A 54 -16.25 11.62 -11.81
N GLU A 55 -16.19 10.91 -10.68
CA GLU A 55 -16.53 11.50 -9.39
C GLU A 55 -15.25 12.02 -8.74
N PRO A 56 -15.32 13.19 -8.11
CA PRO A 56 -14.61 14.36 -8.58
C PRO A 56 -13.10 14.25 -8.37
N GLU A 57 -12.37 14.66 -9.39
CA GLU A 57 -10.98 15.11 -9.32
C GLU A 57 -10.78 15.95 -8.05
N LYS A 58 -10.17 15.34 -7.02
CA LYS A 58 -9.60 16.09 -5.91
C LYS A 58 -8.11 15.85 -5.87
N LYS A 59 -7.44 16.36 -6.91
CA LYS A 59 -5.98 16.58 -6.98
C LYS A 59 -5.20 15.25 -6.82
N PRO A 60 -3.87 15.19 -7.01
CA PRO A 60 -3.09 14.05 -6.52
C PRO A 60 -3.18 14.04 -4.98
N ALA A 61 -4.31 13.57 -4.44
CA ALA A 61 -4.45 13.33 -3.03
C ALA A 61 -3.48 12.20 -2.71
N LEU A 62 -2.40 12.53 -2.01
CA LEU A 62 -1.54 11.56 -1.34
C LEU A 62 -2.42 10.44 -0.79
N LYS A 63 -2.22 9.22 -1.27
CA LYS A 63 -3.11 8.11 -0.91
C LYS A 63 -2.97 7.90 0.59
N LYS A 64 -4.11 7.80 1.27
CA LYS A 64 -4.18 7.54 2.71
C LYS A 64 -3.38 6.30 3.11
N GLU A 65 -3.30 5.32 2.21
CA GLU A 65 -2.50 4.10 2.36
C GLU A 65 -1.00 4.39 2.42
N ASP A 66 -0.47 5.21 1.51
CA ASP A 66 0.96 5.54 1.48
C ASP A 66 1.37 6.29 2.75
N VAL A 67 0.53 7.23 3.19
CA VAL A 67 0.73 7.96 4.45
C VAL A 67 0.72 6.97 5.63
N ARG A 68 -0.26 6.07 5.71
CA ARG A 68 -0.35 5.05 6.77
C ARG A 68 0.88 4.14 6.80
N LEU A 69 1.41 3.78 5.63
CA LEU A 69 2.60 2.95 5.49
C LEU A 69 3.84 3.71 6.00
N LEU A 70 4.02 4.96 5.58
CA LEU A 70 5.12 5.83 6.01
C LEU A 70 5.13 6.06 7.52
N LEU A 71 3.98 6.39 8.12
CA LEU A 71 3.88 6.51 9.58
C LEU A 71 4.19 5.19 10.29
N SER A 72 3.66 4.06 9.81
CA SER A 72 3.89 2.78 10.46
C SER A 72 5.35 2.35 10.36
N LYS A 73 5.98 2.63 9.22
CA LYS A 73 7.41 2.39 8.99
C LYS A 73 8.24 3.23 9.95
N LYS A 74 8.00 4.55 10.02
CA LYS A 74 8.69 5.46 10.94
C LYS A 74 8.45 5.11 12.40
N ALA A 75 7.22 4.75 12.76
CA ALA A 75 6.86 4.32 14.12
C ALA A 75 7.48 2.98 14.53
N SER A 76 7.93 2.17 13.56
CA SER A 76 8.63 0.90 13.80
C SER A 76 10.14 1.01 13.59
N GLU A 77 10.62 2.17 13.13
CA GLU A 77 12.04 2.48 12.98
C GLU A 77 12.69 2.62 14.36
N ASP A 78 13.98 2.31 14.44
CA ASP A 78 14.76 2.26 15.69
C ASP A 78 14.04 1.52 16.83
N GLU A 79 13.66 0.25 16.60
CA GLU A 79 12.94 -0.61 17.56
C GLU A 79 11.61 -0.01 18.07
N GLY A 80 11.03 0.91 17.32
CA GLY A 80 9.80 1.61 17.68
C GLY A 80 10.01 2.76 18.66
N ARG A 81 11.23 3.28 18.78
CA ARG A 81 11.57 4.48 19.57
C ARG A 81 10.69 5.68 19.23
N TYR A 82 10.34 5.83 17.95
CA TYR A 82 9.51 6.93 17.48
C TYR A 82 8.00 6.67 17.57
N LYS A 83 7.56 5.46 17.96
CA LYS A 83 6.13 5.09 18.00
C LYS A 83 5.27 6.08 18.79
N VAL A 84 5.78 6.59 19.92
CA VAL A 84 5.09 7.58 20.76
C VAL A 84 5.02 8.95 20.06
N GLN A 85 6.12 9.37 19.42
CA GLN A 85 6.20 10.64 18.72
C GLN A 85 5.29 10.65 17.48
N VAL A 86 5.33 9.59 16.68
CA VAL A 86 4.43 9.40 15.52
C VAL A 86 2.96 9.36 15.97
N LYS A 87 2.63 8.71 17.08
CA LYS A 87 1.25 8.68 17.61
C LYS A 87 0.79 10.05 18.11
N ASN A 88 1.67 10.81 18.75
CA ASN A 88 1.38 12.18 19.17
C ASN A 88 1.21 13.12 17.97
N LEU A 89 2.03 12.92 16.93
CA LEU A 89 1.92 13.64 15.67
C LEU A 89 0.55 13.39 15.03
N VAL A 90 0.12 12.13 14.88
CA VAL A 90 -1.22 11.81 14.38
C VAL A 90 -2.30 12.47 15.21
N ARG A 91 -2.21 12.42 16.54
CA ARG A 91 -3.19 13.05 17.45
C ARG A 91 -3.25 14.57 17.33
N LYS A 92 -2.16 15.24 16.98
CA LYS A 92 -2.13 16.70 16.74
C LYS A 92 -3.01 17.09 15.54
N TYR A 93 -3.10 16.20 14.53
CA TYR A 93 -3.84 16.43 13.29
C TYR A 93 -5.18 15.68 13.21
N ALA A 94 -5.38 14.65 14.03
CA ALA A 94 -6.56 13.80 14.03
C ALA A 94 -7.51 14.16 15.17
N ASN A 95 -8.75 14.52 14.83
CA ASN A 95 -9.80 14.79 15.80
C ASN A 95 -10.21 13.55 16.64
N GLY A 96 -9.90 12.33 16.17
CA GLY A 96 -10.15 11.07 16.89
C GLY A 96 -8.89 10.25 17.19
N GLY A 97 -7.69 10.77 16.88
CA GLY A 97 -6.43 10.05 17.06
C GLY A 97 -6.15 8.96 16.02
N SER A 98 -6.92 8.90 14.92
CA SER A 98 -6.69 8.00 13.78
C SER A 98 -6.36 8.78 12.51
N LEU A 99 -5.55 8.19 11.64
CA LEU A 99 -5.21 8.74 10.31
C LEU A 99 -6.46 8.93 9.41
N THR A 100 -7.55 8.22 9.74
CA THR A 100 -8.85 8.33 9.09
C THR A 100 -9.50 9.69 9.29
N ASP A 101 -9.23 10.33 10.44
CA ASP A 101 -9.83 11.61 10.84
C ASP A 101 -9.02 12.82 10.37
N ILE A 102 -7.87 12.59 9.72
CA ILE A 102 -6.99 13.64 9.23
C ILE A 102 -7.45 14.03 7.81
N PRO A 103 -7.72 15.33 7.56
CA PRO A 103 -8.05 15.79 6.22
C PRO A 103 -6.83 15.68 5.29
N PRO A 104 -7.02 15.34 4.00
CA PRO A 104 -5.91 15.09 3.07
C PRO A 104 -4.98 16.29 2.87
N GLU A 105 -5.48 17.50 3.08
CA GLU A 105 -4.71 18.75 3.07
C GLU A 105 -3.63 18.78 4.16
N LYS A 106 -3.80 18.03 5.24
CA LYS A 106 -2.86 17.94 6.37
C LYS A 106 -1.88 16.78 6.25
N TYR A 107 -2.01 15.89 5.26
CA TYR A 107 -1.06 14.80 5.07
C TYR A 107 0.34 15.28 4.69
N GLU A 108 0.47 16.35 3.89
CA GLU A 108 1.79 16.90 3.56
C GLU A 108 2.51 17.48 4.77
N GLU A 109 1.82 18.29 5.58
CA GLU A 109 2.37 18.83 6.83
C GLU A 109 2.75 17.69 7.79
N LEU A 110 1.89 16.68 7.91
CA LEU A 110 2.13 15.54 8.77
C LEU A 110 3.35 14.73 8.30
N LEU A 111 3.52 14.51 7.00
CA LEU A 111 4.69 13.79 6.47
C LEU A 111 5.98 14.61 6.67
N ARG A 112 5.95 15.93 6.50
CA ARG A 112 7.11 16.79 6.81
C ARG A 112 7.50 16.72 8.28
N GLU A 113 6.53 16.80 9.20
CA GLU A 113 6.82 16.65 10.63
C GLU A 113 7.27 15.21 10.98
N LEU A 114 6.80 14.21 10.24
CA LEU A 114 7.23 12.81 10.39
C LEU A 114 8.67 12.59 9.95
N GLU A 115 9.12 13.25 8.88
CA GLU A 115 10.51 13.19 8.42
C GLU A 115 11.47 13.75 9.48
N VAL A 116 11.11 14.88 10.12
CA VAL A 116 11.92 15.50 11.19
C VAL A 116 12.03 14.61 12.45
N ILE A 117 11.10 13.68 12.67
CA ILE A 117 11.16 12.73 13.79
C ILE A 117 12.31 11.74 13.55
N GLY A 118 13.36 11.81 14.36
CA GLY A 118 14.51 10.90 14.26
C GLY A 118 15.66 11.41 13.36
N ASP A 119 15.51 12.58 12.73
CA ASP A 119 16.62 13.32 12.11
C ASP A 119 17.40 14.19 13.13
N ALA A 120 17.10 14.05 14.43
CA ALA A 120 17.68 14.82 15.55
C ALA A 120 18.59 13.98 16.44
#